data_AF-A0A1B8SK52-F1
#
_entry.id   AF-A0A1B8SK52-F1
#
_cell.length_a   1.000
_cell.length_b   1.000
_cell.length_c   1.000
_cell.angle_alpha   90.00
_cell.angle_beta   90.00
_cell.angle_gamma   90.00
#
_symmetry.space_group_name_H-M   'P 1'
#
loop_
_entity.id
_entity.type
_entity.pdbx_description
1 polymer ?
#
loop_
_entity_poly.entity_id
_entity_poly.type
_entity_poly.pdbx_seq_one_letter_code
_entity_poly.pdbx_strand_id
1 'polypeptide(L)'
;MPTIHHAEQNSAIQLIAKVRELGITVPKPVADEAKLYQDTRQEESRAGDALRDASANLARVPLAEFEAAKAELVSASSRLFAVHNGLGAALLNVAGERLMRSVYHATADWEAETVTRFNSIVDEFGLNEVAGDLPNLGDRYSPGVLSIGRAQGEAVQRWRDAAEQLHPLWNVYTTIARLEGHDIGKVTADTRSAGLLLACRLGHPGRLGVADAAATTFVSVSEGTDSAKQWGPLMPFAVPALHGYELHLHTSAEAAAIRLEIQPAA
;
A
#
# COMPACT_ATOMS: atom_id res chain seq x y z
N MET A 1 -8.94 -1.18 25.30
CA MET A 1 -8.88 -1.93 24.03
C MET A 1 -8.70 -0.92 22.91
N PRO A 2 -7.56 -0.86 22.22
CA PRO A 2 -7.41 0.01 21.06
C PRO A 2 -8.19 -0.64 19.91
N THR A 3 -9.28 0.00 19.54
CA THR A 3 -10.22 -0.44 18.51
C THR A 3 -9.55 -0.44 17.13
N ILE A 4 -9.93 -1.43 16.33
CA ILE A 4 -9.44 -1.80 14.99
C ILE A 4 -9.16 -0.59 14.06
N HIS A 5 -9.87 0.52 14.24
CA HIS A 5 -9.69 1.77 13.49
C HIS A 5 -8.31 2.43 13.58
N HIS A 6 -7.54 2.23 14.65
CA HIS A 6 -6.20 2.85 14.73
C HIS A 6 -5.19 2.22 13.77
N ALA A 7 -5.32 0.93 13.46
CA ALA A 7 -4.44 0.26 12.50
C ALA A 7 -4.71 0.75 11.06
N GLU A 8 -5.98 0.95 10.72
CA GLU A 8 -6.43 1.48 9.43
C GLU A 8 -5.98 2.93 9.24
N GLN A 9 -6.13 3.77 10.28
CA GLN A 9 -5.69 5.17 10.27
C GLN A 9 -4.16 5.30 10.12
N ASN A 10 -3.38 4.44 10.79
CA ASN A 10 -1.92 4.42 10.62
C ASN A 10 -1.52 3.96 9.21
N SER A 11 -2.26 3.02 8.63
CA SER A 11 -2.02 2.55 7.25
C SER A 11 -2.30 3.66 6.23
N ALA A 12 -3.34 4.47 6.44
CA ALA A 12 -3.64 5.62 5.60
C ALA A 12 -2.52 6.69 5.62
N ILE A 13 -1.92 6.95 6.78
CA ILE A 13 -0.78 7.88 6.88
C ILE A 13 0.46 7.34 6.16
N GLN A 14 0.72 6.03 6.30
CA GLN A 14 1.82 5.39 5.57
C GLN A 14 1.58 5.42 4.06
N LEU A 15 0.33 5.25 3.61
CA LEU A 15 -0.03 5.41 2.20
C LEU A 15 0.27 6.83 1.71
N ILE A 16 -0.17 7.86 2.44
CA ILE A 16 0.10 9.26 2.08
C ILE A 16 1.61 9.54 1.98
N ALA A 17 2.41 9.00 2.90
CA ALA A 17 3.87 9.14 2.86
C ALA A 17 4.46 8.47 1.61
N LYS A 18 4.07 7.23 1.31
CA LYS A 18 4.55 6.50 0.11
C LYS A 18 4.13 7.17 -1.19
N VAL A 19 2.90 7.64 -1.29
CA VAL A 19 2.38 8.39 -2.45
C VAL A 19 3.21 9.66 -2.66
N ARG A 20 3.55 10.37 -1.57
CA ARG A 20 4.43 11.55 -1.63
C ARG A 20 5.85 11.21 -2.05
N GLU A 21 6.43 10.11 -1.56
CA GLU A 21 7.77 9.65 -1.94
C GLU A 21 7.86 9.29 -3.43
N LEU A 22 6.78 8.77 -4.01
CA LEU A 22 6.67 8.49 -5.44
C LEU A 22 6.43 9.75 -6.29
N GLY A 23 6.29 10.92 -5.67
CA GLY A 23 6.03 12.18 -6.35
C GLY A 23 4.63 12.28 -6.96
N ILE A 24 3.67 11.49 -6.47
CA ILE A 24 2.24 11.61 -6.82
C ILE A 24 1.66 12.79 -6.02
N THR A 25 0.82 13.60 -6.66
CA THR A 25 0.29 14.82 -6.02
C THR A 25 -0.72 14.46 -4.95
N VAL A 26 -0.38 14.75 -3.69
CA VAL A 26 -1.32 14.61 -2.56
C VAL A 26 -2.20 15.86 -2.50
N PRO A 27 -3.54 15.74 -2.60
CA PRO A 27 -4.43 16.88 -2.47
C PRO A 27 -4.25 17.61 -1.14
N LYS A 28 -4.28 18.94 -1.16
CA LYS A 28 -4.19 19.78 0.08
C LYS A 28 -5.17 19.34 1.18
N PRO A 29 -6.45 19.02 0.89
CA PRO A 29 -7.39 18.57 1.91
C PRO A 29 -6.93 17.29 2.63
N VAL A 30 -6.27 16.37 1.93
CA VAL A 30 -5.74 15.14 2.54
C VAL A 30 -4.52 15.46 3.42
N ALA A 31 -3.66 16.36 2.98
CA ALA A 31 -2.49 16.78 3.75
C ALA A 31 -2.87 17.52 5.05
N ASP A 32 -3.89 18.39 5.00
CA ASP A 32 -4.39 19.14 6.15
C ASP A 32 -5.05 18.20 7.18
N GLU A 33 -5.86 17.24 6.74
CA GLU A 33 -6.49 16.25 7.62
C GLU A 33 -5.45 15.28 8.23
N ALA A 34 -4.40 14.91 7.47
CA ALA A 34 -3.30 14.11 7.99
C ALA A 34 -2.53 14.85 9.10
N LYS A 35 -2.31 16.15 8.91
CA LYS A 35 -1.70 17.02 9.93
C LYS A 35 -2.60 17.11 11.17
N LEU A 36 -3.91 17.31 11.00
CA LEU A 36 -4.88 17.34 12.10
C LEU A 36 -4.85 16.05 12.92
N TYR A 37 -4.78 14.89 12.27
CA TYR A 37 -4.67 13.60 12.96
C TYR A 37 -3.36 13.50 13.76
N GLN A 38 -2.23 13.88 13.16
CA GLN A 38 -0.93 13.87 13.85
C GLN A 38 -0.90 14.83 15.05
N ASP A 39 -1.46 16.03 14.90
CA ASP A 39 -1.59 17.00 15.97
C ASP A 39 -2.46 16.46 17.11
N THR A 40 -3.62 15.87 16.78
CA THR A 40 -4.53 15.25 17.77
C THR A 40 -3.87 14.10 18.52
N ARG A 41 -3.00 13.32 17.86
CA ARG A 41 -2.22 12.24 18.50
C ARG A 41 -1.16 12.79 19.47
N GLN A 42 -0.65 13.99 19.21
CA GLN A 42 0.32 14.65 20.09
C GLN A 42 -0.33 15.46 21.21
N GLU A 43 -1.65 15.69 21.19
CA GLU A 43 -2.35 16.50 22.20
C GLU A 43 -2.18 15.97 23.62
N GLU A 44 -2.10 14.65 23.82
CA GLU A 44 -1.85 14.08 25.15
C GLU A 44 -0.46 14.44 25.69
N SER A 45 0.58 14.33 24.85
CA SER A 45 1.94 14.75 25.20
C SER A 45 1.98 16.25 25.46
N ARG A 46 1.36 17.07 24.59
CA ARG A 46 1.30 18.53 24.75
C ARG A 46 0.57 18.95 26.02
N ALA A 47 -0.52 18.28 26.38
CA ALA A 47 -1.25 18.54 27.62
C ALA A 47 -0.41 18.15 28.86
N GLY A 48 0.37 17.07 28.78
CA GLY A 48 1.31 16.68 29.83
C GLY A 48 2.48 17.66 29.99
N ASP A 49 3.02 18.17 28.89
CA ASP A 49 4.06 19.21 28.88
C ASP A 49 3.53 20.52 29.47
N ALA A 50 2.35 20.96 29.05
CA ALA A 50 1.70 22.17 29.56
C ALA A 50 1.45 22.11 31.08
N LEU A 51 1.09 20.94 31.62
CA LEU A 51 0.93 20.76 33.07
C LEU A 51 2.28 20.89 33.81
N ARG A 52 3.35 20.29 33.25
CA ARG A 52 4.70 20.41 33.82
C ARG A 52 5.19 21.85 33.80
N ASP A 53 4.98 22.56 32.69
CA ASP A 53 5.35 23.95 32.53
C ASP A 53 4.57 24.86 33.48
N ALA A 54 3.25 24.67 33.59
CA ALA A 54 2.42 25.41 34.55
C ALA A 54 2.81 25.13 36.00
N SER A 55 3.17 23.89 36.34
CA SER A 55 3.67 23.53 37.67
C SER A 55 5.04 24.16 37.97
N ALA A 56 5.94 24.19 36.99
CA ALA A 56 7.24 24.85 37.11
C ALA A 56 7.11 26.37 37.21
N ASN A 57 6.13 26.97 36.51
CA ASN A 57 5.84 28.38 36.55
C ASN A 57 5.31 28.79 37.94
N LEU A 58 4.36 28.02 38.49
CA LEU A 58 3.82 28.26 39.83
C LEU A 58 4.90 28.24 40.93
N ALA A 59 5.97 27.45 40.75
CA ALA A 59 7.10 27.40 41.68
C ALA A 59 8.05 28.61 41.59
N ARG A 60 7.98 29.41 40.51
CA ARG A 60 8.91 30.52 40.22
C ARG A 60 8.27 31.91 40.30
N VAL A 61 6.94 31.97 40.28
CA VAL A 61 6.18 33.22 40.17
C VAL A 61 6.08 33.94 41.54
N PRO A 62 6.26 35.27 41.59
CA PRO A 62 6.09 36.05 42.82
C PRO A 62 4.63 36.06 43.30
N LEU A 63 4.42 36.29 44.60
CA LEU A 63 3.12 36.16 45.27
C LEU A 63 1.97 36.93 44.60
N ALA A 64 2.27 38.06 43.95
CA ALA A 64 1.28 38.89 43.26
C ALA A 64 0.65 38.21 42.03
N GLU A 65 1.35 37.28 41.38
CA GLU A 65 0.93 36.59 40.16
C GLU A 65 0.50 35.14 40.43
N PHE A 66 0.55 34.71 41.70
CA PHE A 66 0.29 33.33 42.11
C PHE A 66 -1.12 32.83 41.76
N GLU A 67 -2.17 33.65 41.93
CA GLU A 67 -3.53 33.26 41.57
C GLU A 67 -3.72 33.09 40.05
N ALA A 68 -3.00 33.86 39.23
CA ALA A 68 -3.01 33.70 37.77
C ALA A 68 -2.29 32.39 37.36
N ALA A 69 -1.11 32.12 37.94
CA ALA A 69 -0.38 30.87 37.69
C ALA A 69 -1.15 29.63 38.17
N LYS A 70 -1.91 29.75 39.27
CA LYS A 70 -2.80 28.70 39.78
C LYS A 70 -3.97 28.44 38.84
N ALA A 71 -4.55 29.49 38.24
CA ALA A 71 -5.61 29.34 37.24
C ALA A 71 -5.09 28.61 35.98
N GLU A 72 -3.87 28.91 35.54
CA GLU A 72 -3.22 28.18 34.44
C GLU A 72 -2.99 26.70 34.78
N LEU A 73 -2.56 26.37 35.99
CA LEU A 73 -2.40 24.99 36.45
C LEU A 73 -3.74 24.23 36.48
N VAL A 74 -4.81 24.86 36.95
CA VAL A 74 -6.16 24.26 36.97
C VAL A 74 -6.67 24.03 35.54
N SER A 75 -6.40 24.96 34.62
CA SER A 75 -6.74 24.79 33.20
C SER A 75 -5.95 23.64 32.55
N ALA A 76 -4.63 23.58 32.79
CA ALA A 76 -3.78 22.51 32.25
C ALA A 76 -4.16 21.13 32.80
N SER A 77 -4.44 21.03 34.10
CA SER A 77 -4.86 19.77 34.74
C SER A 77 -6.24 19.31 34.29
N SER A 78 -7.21 20.21 34.15
CA SER A 78 -8.52 19.87 33.60
C SER A 78 -8.46 19.44 32.14
N ARG A 79 -7.60 20.06 31.31
CA ARG A 79 -7.36 19.63 29.93
C ARG A 79 -6.73 18.24 29.86
N LEU A 80 -5.69 17.98 30.65
CA LEU A 80 -5.06 16.65 30.71
C LEU A 80 -6.06 15.60 31.20
N PHE A 81 -6.83 15.92 32.24
CA PHE A 81 -7.88 15.03 32.75
C PHE A 81 -8.93 14.73 31.68
N ALA A 82 -9.41 15.74 30.94
CA ALA A 82 -10.38 15.54 29.86
C ALA A 82 -9.82 14.63 28.76
N VAL A 83 -8.57 14.87 28.32
CA VAL A 83 -7.89 14.03 27.31
C VAL A 83 -7.78 12.57 27.80
N HIS A 84 -7.33 12.37 29.03
CA HIS A 84 -7.13 11.04 29.63
C HIS A 84 -8.47 10.31 29.91
N ASN A 85 -9.57 11.02 30.13
CA ASN A 85 -10.90 10.43 30.38
C ASN A 85 -11.72 10.19 29.10
N GLY A 86 -11.07 10.14 27.94
CA GLY A 86 -11.68 9.67 26.69
C GLY A 86 -11.97 10.75 25.65
N LEU A 87 -11.82 12.04 25.98
CA LEU A 87 -11.90 13.10 24.97
C LEU A 87 -10.82 12.93 23.90
N GLY A 88 -9.60 12.54 24.31
CA GLY A 88 -8.50 12.27 23.38
C GLY A 88 -8.84 11.16 22.39
N ALA A 89 -9.38 10.04 22.88
CA ALA A 89 -9.81 8.93 22.03
C ALA A 89 -10.96 9.32 21.09
N ALA A 90 -11.95 10.08 21.57
CA ALA A 90 -13.06 10.55 20.76
C ALA A 90 -12.61 11.51 19.64
N LEU A 91 -11.72 12.46 19.96
CA LEU A 91 -11.15 13.39 18.98
C LEU A 91 -10.29 12.65 17.94
N LEU A 92 -9.49 11.67 18.38
CA LEU A 92 -8.67 10.86 17.48
C LEU A 92 -9.53 10.03 16.53
N ASN A 93 -10.66 9.50 16.99
CA ASN A 93 -11.61 8.77 16.14
C ASN A 93 -12.26 9.69 15.09
N VAL A 94 -12.75 10.86 15.50
CA VAL A 94 -13.36 11.83 14.55
C VAL A 94 -12.33 12.31 13.53
N ALA A 95 -11.11 12.65 13.96
CA ALA A 95 -10.03 13.04 13.06
C ALA A 95 -9.65 11.90 12.11
N GLY A 96 -9.60 10.67 12.60
CA GLY A 96 -9.32 9.49 11.80
C GLY A 96 -10.40 9.18 10.76
N GLU A 97 -11.68 9.31 11.10
CA GLU A 97 -12.79 9.13 10.16
C GLU A 97 -12.78 10.19 9.05
N ARG A 98 -12.49 11.46 9.41
CA ARG A 98 -12.33 12.54 8.44
C ARG A 98 -11.17 12.28 7.48
N LEU A 99 -10.02 11.87 8.03
CA LEU A 99 -8.85 11.49 7.23
C LEU A 99 -9.20 10.35 6.26
N MET A 100 -9.81 9.28 6.75
CA MET A 100 -10.20 8.13 5.92
C MET A 100 -11.15 8.55 4.80
N ARG A 101 -12.16 9.37 5.10
CA ARG A 101 -13.09 9.88 4.06
C ARG A 101 -12.36 10.69 2.99
N SER A 102 -11.42 11.55 3.39
CA SER A 102 -10.61 12.34 2.47
C SER A 102 -9.72 11.44 1.61
N VAL A 103 -9.11 10.42 2.21
CA VAL A 103 -8.29 9.42 1.51
C VAL A 103 -9.13 8.63 0.51
N TYR A 104 -10.32 8.13 0.89
CA TYR A 104 -11.23 7.42 -0.01
C TYR A 104 -11.64 8.23 -1.23
N HIS A 105 -11.77 9.56 -1.12
CA HIS A 105 -12.05 10.40 -2.28
C HIS A 105 -10.83 10.57 -3.20
N ALA A 106 -9.61 10.37 -2.70
CA ALA A 106 -8.38 10.51 -3.46
C ALA A 106 -7.82 9.17 -3.97
N THR A 107 -8.31 8.01 -3.51
CA THR A 107 -7.75 6.70 -3.87
C THR A 107 -7.85 6.40 -5.36
N ALA A 108 -8.98 6.73 -5.99
CA ALA A 108 -9.19 6.50 -7.42
C ALA A 108 -8.17 7.27 -8.28
N ASP A 109 -7.90 8.54 -7.94
CA ASP A 109 -6.94 9.37 -8.66
C ASP A 109 -5.51 8.84 -8.46
N TRP A 110 -5.16 8.44 -7.23
CA TRP A 110 -3.86 7.83 -6.94
C TRP A 110 -3.67 6.48 -7.61
N GLU A 111 -4.72 5.66 -7.71
CA GLU A 111 -4.69 4.39 -8.42
C GLU A 111 -4.42 4.64 -9.90
N ALA A 112 -5.18 5.54 -10.55
CA ALA A 112 -5.01 5.88 -11.95
C ALA A 112 -3.60 6.43 -12.27
N GLU A 113 -3.07 7.30 -11.41
CA GLU A 113 -1.71 7.83 -11.59
C GLU A 113 -0.64 6.74 -11.38
N THR A 114 -0.83 5.85 -10.39
CA THR A 114 0.06 4.71 -10.15
C THR A 114 0.06 3.75 -11.33
N VAL A 115 -1.10 3.42 -11.87
CA VAL A 115 -1.28 2.59 -13.06
C VAL A 115 -0.56 3.19 -14.26
N THR A 116 -0.76 4.49 -14.51
CA THR A 116 -0.12 5.20 -15.62
C THR A 116 1.40 5.16 -15.52
N ARG A 117 1.95 5.45 -14.34
CA ARG A 117 3.40 5.41 -14.09
C ARG A 117 3.96 4.00 -14.21
N PHE A 118 3.25 3.00 -13.71
CA PHE A 118 3.65 1.60 -13.82
C PHE A 118 3.78 1.19 -15.29
N ASN A 119 2.74 1.44 -16.09
CA ASN A 119 2.74 1.07 -17.50
C ASN A 119 3.79 1.86 -18.31
N SER A 120 4.06 3.12 -17.96
CA SER A 120 5.17 3.88 -18.56
C SER A 120 6.54 3.24 -18.31
N ILE A 121 6.77 2.62 -17.14
CA ILE A 121 8.02 1.92 -16.85
C ILE A 121 8.08 0.60 -17.63
N VAL A 122 6.95 -0.12 -17.73
CA VAL A 122 6.86 -1.34 -18.55
C VAL A 122 7.25 -1.04 -20.01
N ASP A 123 6.77 0.08 -20.55
CA ASP A 123 7.07 0.54 -21.91
C ASP A 123 8.52 1.04 -22.04
N GLU A 124 9.04 1.83 -21.09
CA GLU A 124 10.42 2.34 -21.10
C GLU A 124 11.47 1.21 -21.11
N PHE A 125 11.23 0.16 -20.33
CA PHE A 125 12.11 -1.00 -20.26
C PHE A 125 11.82 -2.05 -21.34
N GLY A 126 10.76 -1.87 -22.14
CA GLY A 126 10.35 -2.79 -23.20
C GLY A 126 10.06 -4.20 -22.68
N LEU A 127 9.49 -4.34 -21.48
CA LEU A 127 9.36 -5.64 -20.81
C LEU A 127 8.53 -6.64 -21.60
N ASN A 128 7.50 -6.17 -22.31
CA ASN A 128 6.64 -7.00 -23.16
C ASN A 128 7.37 -7.49 -24.43
N GLU A 129 8.36 -6.75 -24.92
CA GLU A 129 9.17 -7.16 -26.07
C GLU A 129 10.16 -8.28 -25.72
N VAL A 130 10.76 -8.18 -24.52
CA VAL A 130 11.72 -9.19 -24.00
C VAL A 130 11.03 -10.32 -23.23
N ALA A 131 9.71 -10.30 -23.11
CA ALA A 131 8.92 -11.30 -22.39
C ALA A 131 9.09 -12.72 -22.98
N GLY A 132 9.23 -12.83 -24.31
CA GLY A 132 9.47 -14.09 -25.00
C GLY A 132 10.86 -14.69 -24.78
N ASP A 133 11.81 -13.87 -24.33
CA ASP A 133 13.20 -14.28 -24.06
C ASP A 133 13.43 -14.66 -22.58
N LEU A 134 12.38 -14.65 -21.74
CA LEU A 134 12.50 -15.11 -20.36
C LEU A 134 12.79 -16.62 -20.31
N PRO A 135 13.82 -17.05 -19.56
CA PRO A 135 14.14 -18.46 -19.43
C PRO A 135 13.02 -19.19 -18.68
N ASN A 136 12.64 -20.38 -19.12
CA ASN A 136 11.67 -21.20 -18.38
C ASN A 136 12.35 -21.88 -17.17
N LEU A 137 12.47 -21.14 -16.06
CA LEU A 137 13.05 -21.63 -14.81
C LEU A 137 12.15 -22.65 -14.08
N GLY A 138 10.92 -22.88 -14.57
CA GLY A 138 10.01 -23.89 -14.01
C GLY A 138 10.28 -25.33 -14.46
N ASP A 139 11.09 -25.51 -15.51
CA ASP A 139 11.37 -26.83 -16.06
C ASP A 139 12.54 -27.51 -15.32
N ARG A 140 12.24 -28.60 -14.62
CA ARG A 140 13.21 -29.43 -13.88
C ARG A 140 14.31 -29.99 -14.78
N TYR A 141 14.10 -30.03 -16.10
CA TYR A 141 15.02 -30.54 -17.10
C TYR A 141 15.75 -29.45 -17.90
N SER A 142 15.47 -28.16 -17.65
CA SER A 142 16.26 -27.09 -18.26
C SER A 142 17.66 -27.07 -17.62
N PRO A 143 18.76 -27.08 -18.41
CA PRO A 143 20.11 -27.07 -17.86
C PRO A 143 20.29 -25.77 -17.06
N GLY A 144 20.46 -25.87 -15.76
CA GLY A 144 20.52 -24.70 -14.90
C GLY A 144 21.63 -23.73 -15.32
N VAL A 145 21.35 -22.42 -15.25
CA VAL A 145 22.22 -21.21 -15.31
C VAL A 145 23.30 -21.10 -16.41
N LEU A 146 23.95 -22.21 -16.78
CA LEU A 146 25.00 -22.37 -17.78
C LEU A 146 24.49 -22.45 -19.22
N SER A 147 23.19 -22.64 -19.45
CA SER A 147 22.57 -22.55 -20.80
C SER A 147 21.75 -21.29 -21.01
N ILE A 148 21.82 -20.31 -20.09
CA ILE A 148 21.19 -19.00 -20.28
C ILE A 148 21.95 -18.28 -21.39
N GLY A 149 21.31 -18.14 -22.55
CA GLY A 149 21.88 -17.37 -23.66
C GLY A 149 22.05 -15.89 -23.28
N ARG A 150 22.94 -15.18 -23.96
CA ARG A 150 23.16 -13.74 -23.74
C ARG A 150 21.86 -12.92 -23.77
N ALA A 151 20.95 -13.26 -24.70
CA ALA A 151 19.63 -12.63 -24.80
C ALA A 151 18.75 -12.86 -23.56
N GLN A 152 18.76 -14.08 -23.01
CA GLN A 152 17.98 -14.41 -21.81
C GLN A 152 18.55 -13.72 -20.55
N GLY A 153 19.87 -13.58 -20.47
CA GLY A 153 20.53 -12.82 -19.40
C GLY A 153 20.23 -11.32 -19.47
N GLU A 154 20.25 -10.74 -20.67
CA GLU A 154 19.88 -9.34 -20.92
C GLU A 154 18.39 -9.10 -20.60
N ALA A 155 17.50 -10.03 -20.96
CA ALA A 155 16.09 -9.96 -20.59
C ALA A 155 15.90 -9.97 -19.07
N VAL A 156 16.47 -10.95 -18.35
CA VAL A 156 16.37 -11.03 -16.88
C VAL A 156 16.92 -9.76 -16.20
N GLN A 157 18.00 -9.18 -16.72
CA GLN A 157 18.54 -7.94 -16.16
C GLN A 157 17.58 -6.76 -16.34
N ARG A 158 16.99 -6.59 -17.53
CA ARG A 158 15.96 -5.55 -17.75
C ARG A 158 14.75 -5.72 -16.84
N TRP A 159 14.29 -6.96 -16.68
CA TRP A 159 13.21 -7.29 -15.77
C TRP A 159 13.56 -6.98 -14.31
N ARG A 160 14.81 -7.20 -13.90
CA ARG A 160 15.29 -6.86 -12.56
C ARG A 160 15.36 -5.36 -12.33
N ASP A 161 15.95 -4.64 -13.29
CA ASP A 161 16.10 -3.18 -13.23
C ASP A 161 14.72 -2.49 -13.20
N ALA A 162 13.77 -3.01 -14.00
CA ALA A 162 12.39 -2.55 -13.94
C ALA A 162 11.71 -2.93 -12.62
N ALA A 163 11.89 -4.17 -12.13
CA ALA A 163 11.28 -4.61 -10.87
C ALA A 163 11.66 -3.71 -9.68
N GLU A 164 12.89 -3.21 -9.61
CA GLU A 164 13.32 -2.26 -8.56
C GLU A 164 12.46 -0.97 -8.56
N GLN A 165 12.00 -0.52 -9.73
CA GLN A 165 11.12 0.65 -9.85
C GLN A 165 9.63 0.31 -9.75
N LEU A 166 9.23 -0.89 -10.19
CA LEU A 166 7.85 -1.36 -10.15
C LEU A 166 7.40 -1.76 -8.75
N HIS A 167 8.30 -2.29 -7.89
CA HIS A 167 7.96 -2.71 -6.52
C HIS A 167 7.36 -1.60 -5.65
N PRO A 168 7.94 -0.37 -5.59
CA PRO A 168 7.34 0.75 -4.87
C PRO A 168 5.93 1.10 -5.36
N LEU A 169 5.71 1.14 -6.67
CA LEU A 169 4.39 1.43 -7.27
C LEU A 169 3.39 0.32 -6.96
N TRP A 170 3.82 -0.94 -7.08
CA TRP A 170 3.02 -2.11 -6.73
C TRP A 170 2.62 -2.12 -5.25
N ASN A 171 3.51 -1.71 -4.35
CA ASN A 171 3.21 -1.59 -2.93
C ASN A 171 2.13 -0.53 -2.65
N VAL A 172 2.13 0.59 -3.39
CA VAL A 172 1.08 1.61 -3.27
C VAL A 172 -0.24 1.10 -3.84
N TYR A 173 -0.23 0.52 -5.04
CA TYR A 173 -1.41 -0.07 -5.66
C TYR A 173 -2.07 -1.14 -4.76
N THR A 174 -1.28 -2.09 -4.24
CA THR A 174 -1.78 -3.14 -3.34
C THR A 174 -2.32 -2.58 -2.03
N THR A 175 -1.74 -1.49 -1.53
CA THR A 175 -2.24 -0.80 -0.32
C THR A 175 -3.57 -0.10 -0.58
N ILE A 176 -3.71 0.60 -1.72
CA ILE A 176 -4.96 1.26 -2.14
C ILE A 176 -6.07 0.22 -2.27
N ALA A 177 -5.81 -0.85 -3.01
CA ALA A 177 -6.81 -1.87 -3.25
C ALA A 177 -7.27 -2.57 -1.95
N ARG A 178 -6.35 -2.84 -1.00
CA ARG A 178 -6.73 -3.34 0.33
C ARG A 178 -7.64 -2.36 1.07
N LEU A 179 -7.37 -1.06 0.96
CA LEU A 179 -8.15 0.01 1.57
C LEU A 179 -9.58 0.07 1.00
N GLU A 180 -9.74 -0.26 -0.27
CA GLU A 180 -11.02 -0.39 -0.97
C GLU A 180 -11.72 -1.75 -0.72
N GLY A 181 -11.14 -2.60 0.13
CA GLY A 181 -11.69 -3.90 0.49
C GLY A 181 -11.45 -4.98 -0.56
N HIS A 182 -10.55 -4.75 -1.52
CA HIS A 182 -10.13 -5.77 -2.45
C HIS A 182 -9.11 -6.71 -1.81
N ASP A 183 -9.34 -8.01 -2.02
CA ASP A 183 -8.45 -9.05 -1.53
C ASP A 183 -7.17 -9.08 -2.40
N ILE A 184 -6.16 -8.31 -1.97
CA ILE A 184 -4.83 -8.25 -2.59
C ILE A 184 -3.81 -8.63 -1.53
N GLY A 185 -3.29 -9.85 -1.59
CA GLY A 185 -2.42 -10.36 -0.54
C GLY A 185 -1.79 -11.70 -0.88
N LYS A 186 -1.38 -12.42 0.17
CA LYS A 186 -0.84 -13.77 0.04
C LYS A 186 -1.93 -14.66 -0.57
N VAL A 187 -1.79 -14.99 -1.85
CA VAL A 187 -2.71 -15.89 -2.52
C VAL A 187 -2.40 -17.29 -1.99
N THR A 188 -3.40 -17.94 -1.42
CA THR A 188 -3.33 -19.32 -0.93
C THR A 188 -4.26 -20.19 -1.76
N ALA A 189 -4.15 -21.51 -1.62
CA ALA A 189 -5.09 -22.44 -2.26
C ALA A 189 -6.58 -22.08 -1.98
N ASP A 190 -6.87 -21.60 -0.77
CA ASP A 190 -8.22 -21.21 -0.33
C ASP A 190 -8.67 -19.84 -0.86
N THR A 191 -7.75 -19.00 -1.34
CA THR A 191 -8.02 -17.64 -1.87
C THR A 191 -7.74 -17.56 -3.37
N ARG A 192 -7.92 -18.68 -4.10
CA ARG A 192 -7.71 -18.77 -5.56
C ARG A 192 -8.47 -17.71 -6.37
N SER A 193 -9.64 -17.31 -5.90
CA SER A 193 -10.41 -16.17 -6.44
C SER A 193 -9.63 -14.85 -6.47
N ALA A 194 -8.83 -14.58 -5.43
CA ALA A 194 -7.96 -13.41 -5.36
C ALA A 194 -6.79 -13.54 -6.34
N GLY A 195 -6.27 -14.75 -6.56
CA GLY A 195 -5.25 -15.04 -7.57
C GLY A 195 -5.72 -14.81 -9.01
N LEU A 196 -6.98 -15.16 -9.32
CA LEU A 196 -7.59 -14.86 -10.61
C LEU A 196 -7.71 -13.35 -10.85
N LEU A 197 -8.17 -12.62 -9.83
CA LEU A 197 -8.31 -11.18 -9.91
C LEU A 197 -6.93 -10.50 -10.01
N LEU A 198 -5.92 -11.04 -9.32
CA LEU A 198 -4.53 -10.59 -9.43
C LEU A 198 -3.97 -10.76 -10.86
N ALA A 199 -4.28 -11.87 -11.52
CA ALA A 199 -3.92 -12.07 -12.93
C ALA A 199 -4.57 -11.03 -13.85
N CYS A 200 -5.84 -10.69 -13.61
CA CYS A 200 -6.55 -9.65 -14.37
C CYS A 200 -6.07 -8.22 -14.07
N ARG A 201 -5.40 -8.00 -12.93
CA ARG A 201 -4.79 -6.71 -12.59
C ARG A 201 -3.47 -6.51 -13.29
N LEU A 202 -2.68 -7.57 -13.46
CA LEU A 202 -1.35 -7.51 -14.07
C LEU A 202 -1.38 -7.68 -15.59
N GLY A 203 -2.55 -7.87 -16.19
CA GLY A 203 -2.73 -7.88 -17.63
C GLY A 203 -4.07 -8.49 -18.03
N HIS A 204 -4.18 -8.82 -19.32
CA HIS A 204 -5.39 -9.40 -19.89
C HIS A 204 -5.19 -10.88 -20.25
N PRO A 205 -5.53 -11.84 -19.36
CA PRO A 205 -5.29 -13.26 -19.62
C PRO A 205 -6.12 -13.84 -20.78
N GLY A 206 -7.16 -13.13 -21.26
CA GLY A 206 -7.97 -13.48 -22.43
C GLY A 206 -8.92 -14.67 -22.26
N ARG A 207 -8.61 -15.60 -21.36
CA ARG A 207 -9.42 -16.78 -21.04
C ARG A 207 -9.20 -17.23 -19.61
N LEU A 208 -10.25 -17.82 -19.02
CA LEU A 208 -10.22 -18.30 -17.64
C LEU A 208 -9.07 -19.30 -17.37
N GLY A 209 -8.78 -20.20 -18.32
CA GLY A 209 -7.70 -21.19 -18.13
C GLY A 209 -6.31 -20.59 -17.96
N VAL A 210 -6.02 -19.44 -18.60
CA VAL A 210 -4.73 -18.74 -18.45
C VAL A 210 -4.70 -17.98 -17.13
N ALA A 211 -5.80 -17.31 -16.78
CA ALA A 211 -5.95 -16.66 -15.49
C ALA A 211 -5.78 -17.66 -14.33
N ASP A 212 -6.33 -18.87 -14.47
CA ASP A 212 -6.26 -19.92 -13.45
C ASP A 212 -4.84 -20.52 -13.29
N ALA A 213 -4.12 -20.66 -14.40
CA ALA A 213 -2.71 -21.07 -14.38
C ALA A 213 -1.81 -20.00 -13.73
N ALA A 214 -2.05 -18.72 -14.03
CA ALA A 214 -1.39 -17.59 -13.37
C ALA A 214 -1.72 -17.54 -11.87
N ALA A 215 -2.99 -17.71 -11.49
CA ALA A 215 -3.43 -17.78 -10.09
C ALA A 215 -2.70 -18.88 -9.31
N THR A 216 -2.56 -20.07 -9.91
CA THR A 216 -1.81 -21.19 -9.32
C THR A 216 -0.32 -20.85 -9.11
N THR A 217 0.26 -20.07 -10.02
CA THR A 217 1.64 -19.59 -9.89
C THR A 217 1.76 -18.60 -8.73
N PHE A 218 0.82 -17.67 -8.58
CA PHE A 218 0.79 -16.76 -7.43
C PHE A 218 0.64 -17.48 -6.08
N VAL A 219 -0.16 -18.55 -6.03
CA VAL A 219 -0.27 -19.43 -4.85
C VAL A 219 1.08 -20.08 -4.55
N SER A 220 1.70 -20.67 -5.56
CA SER A 220 2.98 -21.37 -5.43
C SER A 220 4.11 -20.45 -4.94
N VAL A 221 4.07 -19.17 -5.33
CA VAL A 221 5.01 -18.13 -4.88
C VAL A 221 4.75 -17.71 -3.46
N SER A 222 3.48 -17.49 -3.13
CA SER A 222 3.05 -17.16 -1.77
C SER A 222 3.37 -18.26 -0.77
N GLU A 223 3.26 -19.53 -1.17
CA GLU A 223 3.57 -20.70 -0.35
C GLU A 223 5.07 -21.05 -0.31
N GLY A 224 5.90 -20.36 -1.11
CA GLY A 224 7.34 -20.51 -1.09
C GLY A 224 7.83 -21.85 -1.64
N THR A 225 7.12 -22.41 -2.62
CA THR A 225 7.52 -23.64 -3.31
C THR A 225 8.85 -23.43 -4.07
N ASP A 226 9.65 -24.49 -4.24
CA ASP A 226 11.01 -24.38 -4.77
C ASP A 226 11.09 -23.84 -6.21
N SER A 227 10.08 -24.11 -7.04
CA SER A 227 9.99 -23.55 -8.40
C SER A 227 9.70 -22.04 -8.40
N ALA A 228 9.03 -21.53 -7.37
CA ALA A 228 8.67 -20.12 -7.28
C ALA A 228 9.77 -19.24 -6.67
N LYS A 229 10.65 -19.81 -5.82
CA LYS A 229 11.82 -19.09 -5.28
C LYS A 229 12.75 -18.56 -6.37
N GLN A 230 12.80 -19.25 -7.51
CA GLN A 230 13.67 -18.90 -8.63
C GLN A 230 13.28 -17.57 -9.31
N TRP A 231 12.02 -17.17 -9.18
CA TRP A 231 11.50 -15.91 -9.73
C TRP A 231 11.40 -14.78 -8.70
N GLY A 232 11.77 -15.03 -7.44
CA GLY A 232 11.50 -14.18 -6.27
C GLY A 232 11.47 -12.67 -6.50
N PRO A 233 12.57 -12.02 -6.94
CA PRO A 233 12.61 -10.55 -7.10
C PRO A 233 11.78 -10.03 -8.27
N LEU A 234 11.44 -10.88 -9.26
CA LEU A 234 10.67 -10.52 -10.45
C LEU A 234 9.16 -10.74 -10.27
N MET A 235 8.76 -11.38 -9.17
CA MET A 235 7.35 -11.58 -8.85
C MET A 235 6.76 -10.30 -8.23
N PRO A 236 5.51 -9.93 -8.56
CA PRO A 236 4.56 -10.68 -9.39
C PRO A 236 4.65 -10.39 -10.90
N PHE A 237 5.53 -9.49 -11.33
CA PHE A 237 5.54 -8.90 -12.67
C PHE A 237 5.84 -9.89 -13.80
N ALA A 238 6.64 -10.93 -13.53
CA ALA A 238 6.99 -11.93 -14.54
C ALA A 238 5.84 -12.89 -14.90
N VAL A 239 4.78 -12.99 -14.09
CA VAL A 239 3.70 -13.98 -14.29
C VAL A 239 2.95 -13.80 -15.61
N PRO A 240 2.53 -12.58 -16.01
CA PRO A 240 1.98 -12.35 -17.34
C PRO A 240 2.80 -12.96 -18.47
N ALA A 241 4.09 -12.63 -18.52
CA ALA A 241 5.00 -13.12 -19.54
C ALA A 241 5.12 -14.65 -19.52
N LEU A 242 5.23 -15.26 -18.33
CA LEU A 242 5.32 -16.73 -18.17
C LEU A 242 4.07 -17.48 -18.66
N HIS A 243 2.91 -16.83 -18.67
CA HIS A 243 1.65 -17.41 -19.11
C HIS A 243 1.19 -16.88 -20.48
N GLY A 244 2.05 -16.13 -21.17
CA GLY A 244 1.85 -15.71 -22.56
C GLY A 244 0.89 -14.54 -22.74
N TYR A 245 0.80 -13.63 -21.76
CA TYR A 245 0.06 -12.38 -21.91
C TYR A 245 0.91 -11.18 -21.48
N GLU A 246 0.55 -10.00 -22.00
CA GLU A 246 1.30 -8.77 -21.76
C GLU A 246 1.15 -8.32 -20.30
N LEU A 247 2.27 -7.87 -19.70
CA LEU A 247 2.26 -7.17 -18.43
C LEU A 247 1.67 -5.78 -18.69
N HIS A 248 0.49 -5.54 -18.12
CA HIS A 248 -0.17 -4.25 -18.15
C HIS A 248 -0.97 -4.11 -16.86
N LEU A 249 -0.61 -3.14 -16.03
CA LEU A 249 -1.34 -2.90 -14.80
C LEU A 249 -2.68 -2.23 -15.14
N HIS A 250 -3.77 -2.83 -14.67
CA HIS A 250 -5.12 -2.31 -14.78
C HIS A 250 -5.59 -1.73 -13.45
N THR A 251 -6.48 -0.74 -13.52
CA THR A 251 -7.21 -0.27 -12.32
C THR A 251 -8.08 -1.40 -11.75
N SER A 252 -8.47 -1.30 -10.48
CA SER A 252 -9.29 -2.32 -9.83
C SER A 252 -10.65 -2.50 -10.51
N ALA A 253 -11.22 -1.42 -11.06
CA ALA A 253 -12.46 -1.45 -11.83
C ALA A 253 -12.29 -2.19 -13.17
N GLU A 254 -11.22 -1.91 -13.91
CA GLU A 254 -10.91 -2.59 -15.18
C GLU A 254 -10.63 -4.07 -14.97
N ALA A 255 -9.82 -4.42 -13.96
CA ALA A 255 -9.53 -5.81 -13.64
C ALA A 255 -10.79 -6.62 -13.28
N ALA A 256 -11.77 -5.98 -12.61
CA ALA A 256 -13.06 -6.59 -12.35
C ALA A 256 -13.88 -6.81 -13.63
N ALA A 257 -13.85 -5.85 -14.57
CA ALA A 257 -14.49 -6.00 -15.89
C ALA A 257 -13.86 -7.15 -16.70
N ILE A 258 -12.52 -7.21 -16.78
CA ILE A 258 -11.78 -8.30 -17.43
C ILE A 258 -12.17 -9.65 -16.82
N ARG A 259 -12.29 -9.72 -15.49
CA ARG A 259 -12.72 -10.94 -14.80
C ARG A 259 -14.14 -11.37 -15.22
N LEU A 260 -15.07 -10.43 -15.35
CA LEU A 260 -16.45 -10.72 -15.80
C LEU A 260 -16.48 -11.20 -17.25
N GLU A 261 -15.61 -10.68 -18.11
CA GLU A 261 -15.50 -11.11 -19.51
C GLU A 261 -14.99 -12.54 -19.64
N ILE A 262 -13.97 -12.93 -18.87
CA ILE A 262 -13.39 -14.27 -18.92
C ILE A 262 -14.18 -15.32 -18.11
N GLN A 263 -14.99 -14.86 -17.14
CA GLN A 263 -15.85 -15.69 -16.29
C GLN A 263 -17.25 -15.06 -16.20
N PRO A 264 -18.06 -15.13 -17.27
CA PRO A 264 -19.43 -14.66 -17.21
C PRO A 264 -20.20 -15.46 -16.16
N ALA A 265 -20.89 -14.77 -15.25
CA ALA A 265 -21.73 -15.40 -14.24
C ALA A 265 -22.79 -16.26 -14.93
N ALA A 266 -22.85 -17.55 -14.58
CA ALA A 266 -23.89 -18.47 -15.00
C ALA A 266 -25.20 -18.23 -14.22
#